data_AF-A0A284R017-F1
#
_entry.id   AF-A0A284R017-F1
#
_cell.length_a   1.000
_cell.length_b   1.000
_cell.length_c   1.000
_cell.angle_alpha   90.00
_cell.angle_beta   90.00
_cell.angle_gamma   90.00
#
_symmetry.space_group_name_H-M   'P 1'
#
loop_
_entity.id
_entity.type
_entity.pdbx_description
1 polymer ?
#
loop_
_entity_poly.entity_id
_entity_poly.type
_entity_poly.pdbx_seq_one_letter_code
_entity_poly.pdbx_strand_id
1 'polypeptide(L)'
;MKRVTHWPQAVLGLAFNWGALLGWSAVAGTTNWSVCLPLYAGGICWTLVYDTIYAHQDKNDDVTVGIRSTALLFGDHTRSILSGLSVASVSLISYAGILNSQAAPFYCGAGLGALQLARVLYETDFESRPSCWKGFVGYVEQRSDITSN
;
A
#
# COMPACT_ATOMS: atom_id res chain seq x y z
N MET A 1 3.52 18.97 -2.47
CA MET A 1 2.86 18.42 -3.68
C MET A 1 1.33 18.55 -3.68
N LYS A 2 0.63 18.48 -2.54
CA LYS A 2 -0.84 18.63 -2.47
C LYS A 2 -1.40 19.92 -3.11
N ARG A 3 -0.55 20.95 -3.31
CA ARG A 3 -0.86 22.22 -4.00
C ARG A 3 -0.56 22.23 -5.51
N VAL A 4 0.06 21.17 -6.05
CA VAL A 4 0.58 21.09 -7.43
C VAL A 4 0.05 19.86 -8.17
N THR A 5 -0.20 18.74 -7.48
CA THR A 5 -0.64 17.48 -8.09
C THR A 5 -1.67 16.77 -7.19
N HIS A 6 -2.61 16.07 -7.81
CA HIS A 6 -3.61 15.22 -7.14
C HIS A 6 -3.04 13.88 -6.66
N TRP A 7 -1.76 13.58 -6.97
CA TRP A 7 -1.06 12.34 -6.67
C TRP A 7 0.18 12.58 -5.81
N PRO A 8 0.08 13.24 -4.64
CA PRO A 8 1.22 13.38 -3.73
C PRO A 8 1.81 12.00 -3.35
N GLN A 9 0.94 11.00 -3.28
CA GLN A 9 1.22 9.63 -2.91
C GLN A 9 2.16 8.91 -3.88
N ALA A 10 2.08 9.23 -5.18
CA ALA A 10 2.96 8.61 -6.18
C ALA A 10 4.42 9.02 -5.97
N VAL A 11 4.66 10.29 -5.62
CA VAL A 11 6.02 10.77 -5.36
C VAL A 11 6.55 10.26 -4.02
N LEU A 12 5.68 10.14 -3.02
CA LEU A 12 6.04 9.48 -1.77
C LEU A 12 6.43 8.01 -2.02
N GLY A 13 5.66 7.29 -2.84
CA GLY A 13 5.96 5.93 -3.26
C GLY A 13 7.31 5.79 -3.95
N LEU A 14 7.62 6.70 -4.89
CA LEU A 14 8.92 6.72 -5.57
C LEU A 14 10.07 6.95 -4.57
N ALA A 15 9.95 7.94 -3.70
CA ALA A 15 11.00 8.27 -2.74
C ALA A 15 11.24 7.13 -1.73
N PHE A 16 10.18 6.54 -1.18
CA PHE A 16 10.27 5.55 -0.12
C PHE A 16 10.75 4.18 -0.63
N ASN A 17 10.30 3.76 -1.82
CA ASN A 17 10.68 2.47 -2.39
C ASN A 17 12.11 2.47 -2.97
N TRP A 18 12.77 3.64 -3.07
CA TRP A 18 14.15 3.73 -3.55
C TRP A 18 15.11 2.87 -2.71
N GLY A 19 14.77 2.64 -1.44
CA GLY A 19 15.49 1.73 -0.55
C GLY A 19 15.61 0.30 -1.07
N ALA A 20 14.66 -0.20 -1.87
CA ALA A 20 14.74 -1.54 -2.47
C ALA A 20 15.89 -1.65 -3.49
N LEU A 21 16.11 -0.59 -4.28
CA LEU A 21 17.22 -0.53 -5.25
C LEU A 21 18.57 -0.43 -4.54
N LEU A 22 18.63 0.45 -3.54
CA LEU A 22 19.84 0.65 -2.73
C LEU A 22 20.21 -0.62 -1.97
N GLY A 23 19.24 -1.23 -1.29
CA GLY A 23 19.44 -2.47 -0.53
C GLY A 23 19.94 -3.62 -1.41
N TRP A 24 19.37 -3.76 -2.61
CA TRP A 24 19.88 -4.73 -3.58
C TRP A 24 21.33 -4.44 -3.97
N SER A 25 21.62 -3.21 -4.39
CA SER A 25 22.97 -2.83 -4.85
C SER A 25 24.03 -3.00 -3.75
N ALA A 26 23.67 -2.72 -2.49
CA ALA A 26 24.55 -2.83 -1.34
C ALA A 26 24.94 -4.29 -1.05
N VAL A 27 24.02 -5.24 -1.24
CA VAL A 27 24.26 -6.66 -0.95
C VAL A 27 24.86 -7.39 -2.15
N ALA A 28 24.35 -7.15 -3.36
CA ALA A 28 24.74 -7.87 -4.57
C ALA A 28 25.93 -7.21 -5.31
N GLY A 29 26.33 -6.00 -4.94
CA GLY A 29 27.38 -5.22 -5.62
C GLY A 29 27.04 -4.79 -7.06
N THR A 30 25.85 -5.16 -7.54
CA THR A 30 25.33 -4.89 -8.89
C THR A 30 23.82 -4.71 -8.80
N THR A 31 23.18 -4.18 -9.84
CA THR A 31 21.71 -4.03 -9.89
C THR A 31 21.16 -4.86 -11.03
N ASN A 32 20.42 -5.93 -10.70
CA ASN A 32 19.68 -6.70 -11.68
C ASN A 32 18.33 -6.01 -11.95
N TRP A 33 18.30 -5.16 -12.97
CA TRP A 33 17.12 -4.37 -13.30
C TRP A 33 15.87 -5.21 -13.59
N SER A 34 16.02 -6.42 -14.12
CA SER A 34 14.88 -7.32 -14.38
C SER A 34 14.17 -7.74 -13.11
N VAL A 35 14.88 -7.87 -11.98
CA VAL A 35 14.30 -8.19 -10.66
C VAL A 35 13.91 -6.91 -9.91
N CYS A 36 14.81 -5.92 -9.92
CA CYS A 36 14.66 -4.69 -9.14
C CYS A 36 13.50 -3.82 -9.63
N LEU A 37 13.25 -3.73 -10.94
CA LEU A 37 12.18 -2.88 -11.47
C LEU A 37 10.78 -3.38 -11.09
N PRO A 38 10.43 -4.67 -11.28
CA PRO A 38 9.15 -5.19 -10.81
C PRO A 38 8.99 -5.07 -9.29
N LEU A 39 10.04 -5.35 -8.52
CA LEU A 39 10.01 -5.21 -7.05
C LEU A 39 9.72 -3.76 -6.63
N TYR A 40 10.42 -2.80 -7.25
CA TYR A 40 10.24 -1.38 -6.99
C TYR A 40 8.84 -0.89 -7.39
N ALA A 41 8.36 -1.28 -8.58
CA ALA A 41 7.01 -0.95 -9.04
C ALA A 41 5.93 -1.54 -8.13
N GLY A 42 6.08 -2.79 -7.70
CA GLY A 42 5.17 -3.44 -6.76
C GLY A 42 5.14 -2.75 -5.40
N GLY A 43 6.30 -2.28 -4.92
CA GLY A 43 6.41 -1.45 -3.73
C GLY A 43 5.72 -0.09 -3.86
N ILE A 44 5.84 0.59 -5.01
CA ILE A 44 5.11 1.85 -5.28
C ILE A 44 3.61 1.60 -5.28
N CYS A 45 3.13 0.54 -5.93
CA CYS A 45 1.72 0.17 -5.90
C CYS A 45 1.23 -0.06 -4.47
N TRP A 46 2.02 -0.71 -3.62
CA TRP A 46 1.70 -0.87 -2.20
C TRP A 46 1.63 0.47 -1.47
N THR A 47 2.58 1.37 -1.72
CA THR A 47 2.55 2.73 -1.14
C THR A 47 1.30 3.49 -1.53
N LEU A 48 0.90 3.42 -2.79
CA LEU A 48 -0.36 4.02 -3.23
C LEU A 48 -1.56 3.43 -2.48
N VAL A 49 -1.57 2.13 -2.19
CA VAL A 49 -2.68 1.49 -1.46
C VAL A 49 -2.77 2.02 -0.03
N TYR A 50 -1.73 1.86 0.78
CA TYR A 50 -1.81 2.24 2.20
C TYR A 50 -1.94 3.75 2.39
N ASP A 51 -1.27 4.56 1.56
CA ASP A 51 -1.33 6.02 1.66
C ASP A 51 -2.72 6.54 1.23
N THR A 52 -3.44 5.83 0.35
CA THR A 52 -4.83 6.17 0.00
C THR A 52 -5.82 5.79 1.08
N ILE A 53 -5.60 4.67 1.77
CA ILE A 53 -6.37 4.34 2.98
C ILE A 53 -6.17 5.44 4.03
N TYR A 54 -4.93 5.92 4.20
CA TYR A 54 -4.63 7.03 5.11
C TYR A 54 -5.30 8.34 4.66
N ALA A 55 -5.26 8.66 3.38
CA ALA A 55 -5.90 9.85 2.82
C ALA A 55 -7.43 9.88 3.05
N HIS A 56 -8.09 8.72 3.19
CA HIS A 56 -9.52 8.68 3.55
C HIS A 56 -9.78 9.08 5.01
N GLN A 57 -8.80 8.91 5.90
CA GLN A 57 -8.90 9.40 7.27
C GLN A 57 -8.91 10.94 7.31
N ASP A 58 -8.16 11.59 6.43
CA ASP A 58 -8.06 13.04 6.36
C ASP A 58 -9.13 13.67 5.43
N LYS A 59 -9.99 12.87 4.79
CA LYS A 59 -10.96 13.31 3.76
C LYS A 59 -11.80 14.52 4.18
N ASN A 60 -12.41 14.49 5.37
CA ASN A 60 -13.29 15.56 5.85
C ASN A 60 -12.52 16.87 6.16
N ASP A 61 -11.29 16.75 6.65
CA ASP A 61 -10.46 17.92 6.96
C ASP A 61 -9.87 18.50 5.65
N ASP A 62 -9.47 17.64 4.71
CA ASP A 62 -9.00 18.04 3.38
C ASP A 62 -10.09 18.77 2.58
N VAL A 63 -11.36 18.33 2.68
CA VAL A 63 -12.53 19.03 2.09
C VAL A 63 -12.70 20.42 2.70
N THR A 64 -12.62 20.52 4.04
CA THR A 64 -12.82 21.77 4.76
C THR A 64 -11.74 22.81 4.42
N VAL A 65 -10.51 22.36 4.16
CA VAL A 65 -9.37 23.22 3.82
C VAL A 65 -9.18 23.39 2.30
N GLY A 66 -9.99 22.72 1.47
CA GLY A 66 -9.96 22.85 0.01
C GLY A 66 -8.72 22.23 -0.65
N ILE A 67 -8.13 21.19 -0.03
CA ILE A 67 -6.91 20.54 -0.50
C ILE A 67 -7.28 19.33 -1.39
N ARG A 68 -6.52 19.13 -2.47
CA ARG A 68 -6.73 18.03 -3.42
C ARG A 68 -6.06 16.75 -2.91
N SER A 69 -6.83 15.67 -2.81
CA SER A 69 -6.38 14.35 -2.37
C SER A 69 -6.92 13.24 -3.28
N THR A 70 -6.24 12.10 -3.35
CA THR A 70 -6.72 10.93 -4.13
C THR A 70 -8.00 10.34 -3.57
N ALA A 71 -8.26 10.48 -2.26
CA ALA A 71 -9.55 10.12 -1.67
C ALA A 71 -10.72 10.90 -2.29
N LEU A 72 -10.49 12.19 -2.62
CA LEU A 72 -11.45 13.02 -3.35
C LEU A 72 -11.53 12.68 -4.83
N LEU A 73 -10.42 12.23 -5.43
CA LEU A 73 -10.36 11.88 -6.85
C LEU A 73 -11.03 10.52 -7.13
N PHE A 74 -10.87 9.55 -6.25
CA PHE A 74 -11.38 8.18 -6.43
C PHE A 74 -12.83 8.01 -5.99
N GLY A 75 -13.31 8.81 -5.03
CA GLY A 75 -14.70 8.80 -4.60
C GLY A 75 -15.23 7.38 -4.35
N ASP A 76 -16.36 7.05 -4.95
CA ASP A 76 -17.03 5.75 -4.82
C ASP A 76 -16.24 4.58 -5.45
N HIS A 77 -15.26 4.87 -6.33
CA HIS A 77 -14.44 3.86 -7.01
C HIS A 77 -13.18 3.47 -6.23
N THR A 78 -12.93 4.09 -5.07
CA THR A 78 -11.76 3.83 -4.23
C THR A 78 -11.48 2.36 -4.03
N ARG A 79 -12.49 1.57 -3.63
CA ARG A 79 -12.30 0.14 -3.35
C ARG A 79 -11.81 -0.63 -4.59
N SER A 80 -12.34 -0.33 -5.76
CA SER A 80 -11.97 -0.99 -7.02
C SER A 80 -10.53 -0.65 -7.42
N ILE A 81 -10.17 0.63 -7.35
CA ILE A 81 -8.83 1.11 -7.70
C ILE A 81 -7.77 0.54 -6.75
N LEU A 82 -8.04 0.56 -5.44
CA LEU A 82 -7.14 -0.02 -4.45
C LEU A 82 -7.02 -1.53 -4.62
N SER A 83 -8.10 -2.23 -4.95
CA SER A 83 -8.04 -3.67 -5.26
C SER A 83 -7.13 -3.94 -6.46
N GLY A 84 -7.25 -3.14 -7.53
CA GLY A 84 -6.39 -3.25 -8.71
C GLY A 84 -4.91 -2.99 -8.39
N LEU A 85 -4.61 -1.92 -7.64
CA LEU A 85 -3.24 -1.60 -7.21
C LEU A 85 -2.65 -2.68 -6.29
N SER A 86 -3.48 -3.33 -5.48
CA SER A 86 -3.06 -4.40 -4.59
C SER A 86 -2.72 -5.68 -5.34
N VAL A 87 -3.55 -6.05 -6.32
CA VAL A 87 -3.26 -7.17 -7.23
C VAL A 87 -1.97 -6.88 -8.01
N ALA A 88 -1.79 -5.66 -8.51
CA ALA A 88 -0.57 -5.24 -9.18
C ALA A 88 0.66 -5.34 -8.26
N SER A 89 0.54 -4.88 -7.01
CA SER A 89 1.63 -4.95 -6.02
C SER A 89 2.07 -6.40 -5.76
N VAL A 90 1.11 -7.28 -5.40
CA VAL A 90 1.40 -8.69 -5.09
C VAL A 90 1.95 -9.43 -6.30
N SER A 91 1.39 -9.20 -7.50
CA SER A 91 1.86 -9.86 -8.73
C SER A 91 3.27 -9.43 -9.12
N LEU A 92 3.59 -8.14 -9.03
CA LEU A 92 4.92 -7.63 -9.36
C LEU A 92 5.99 -8.10 -8.36
N ILE A 93 5.66 -8.13 -7.06
CA ILE A 93 6.56 -8.68 -6.03
C ILE A 93 6.78 -10.18 -6.23
N SER A 94 5.71 -10.92 -6.51
CA SER A 94 5.81 -12.36 -6.79
C SER A 94 6.61 -12.64 -8.06
N TYR A 95 6.43 -11.83 -9.10
CA TYR A 95 7.19 -11.93 -10.35
C TYR A 95 8.68 -11.65 -10.14
N ALA A 96 9.04 -10.63 -9.35
CA ALA A 96 10.44 -10.42 -8.94
C ALA A 96 11.01 -11.64 -8.19
N GLY A 97 10.21 -12.28 -7.35
CA GLY A 97 10.57 -13.53 -6.67
C GLY A 97 10.87 -14.67 -7.63
N ILE A 98 10.05 -14.83 -8.68
CA ILE A 98 10.26 -15.85 -9.73
C ILE A 98 11.57 -15.57 -10.46
N LEU A 99 11.80 -14.32 -10.87
CA LEU A 99 13.03 -13.94 -11.58
C LEU A 99 14.29 -14.12 -10.71
N ASN A 100 14.16 -14.01 -9.39
CA ASN A 100 15.25 -14.24 -8.45
C ASN A 100 15.29 -15.68 -7.88
N SER A 101 14.52 -16.61 -8.44
CA SER A 101 14.46 -18.02 -7.98
C SER A 101 14.21 -18.17 -6.47
N GLN A 102 13.31 -17.35 -5.91
CA GLN A 102 12.97 -17.41 -4.49
C GLN A 102 12.27 -18.72 -4.11
N ALA A 103 12.43 -19.13 -2.84
CA ALA A 103 11.87 -20.38 -2.31
C ALA A 103 10.44 -20.21 -1.75
N ALA A 104 9.80 -21.33 -1.41
CA ALA A 104 8.43 -21.37 -0.87
C ALA A 104 8.13 -20.38 0.27
N PRO A 105 9.02 -20.13 1.26
CA PRO A 105 8.73 -19.17 2.33
C PRO A 105 8.43 -17.76 1.84
N PHE A 106 9.08 -17.31 0.76
CA PHE A 106 8.82 -16.00 0.15
C PHE A 106 7.38 -15.91 -0.37
N TYR A 107 6.93 -16.92 -1.11
CA TYR A 107 5.57 -16.95 -1.66
C TYR A 107 4.50 -17.15 -0.59
N CYS A 108 4.80 -17.91 0.47
CA CYS A 108 3.93 -17.99 1.64
C CYS A 108 3.75 -16.62 2.28
N GLY A 109 4.83 -15.86 2.47
CA GLY A 109 4.78 -14.49 2.98
C GLY A 109 3.98 -13.55 2.08
N ALA A 110 4.22 -13.59 0.77
CA ALA A 110 3.46 -12.81 -0.21
C ALA A 110 1.96 -13.18 -0.20
N GLY A 111 1.63 -14.46 -0.09
CA GLY A 111 0.25 -14.95 0.02
C GLY A 111 -0.44 -14.49 1.31
N LEU A 112 0.23 -14.56 2.45
CA LEU A 112 -0.28 -14.04 3.72
C LEU A 112 -0.50 -12.52 3.64
N GLY A 113 0.43 -11.79 3.05
CA GLY A 113 0.29 -10.35 2.78
C GLY A 113 -0.92 -10.06 1.90
N ALA A 114 -1.11 -10.82 0.82
CA ALA A 114 -2.25 -10.68 -0.08
C ALA A 114 -3.59 -10.94 0.62
N LEU A 115 -3.66 -11.97 1.47
CA LEU A 115 -4.85 -12.29 2.26
C LEU A 115 -5.17 -11.19 3.26
N GLN A 116 -4.16 -10.70 3.99
CA GLN A 116 -4.31 -9.59 4.93
C GLN A 116 -4.83 -8.35 4.21
N LEU A 117 -4.28 -8.05 3.03
CA LEU A 117 -4.64 -6.87 2.26
C LEU A 117 -6.06 -6.99 1.68
N ALA A 118 -6.42 -8.15 1.12
CA ALA A 118 -7.78 -8.44 0.67
C ALA A 118 -8.80 -8.26 1.79
N ARG A 119 -8.47 -8.73 3.00
CA ARG A 119 -9.30 -8.55 4.19
C ARG A 119 -9.46 -7.07 4.55
N VAL A 120 -8.36 -6.31 4.63
CA VAL A 120 -8.39 -4.87 4.92
C VAL A 120 -9.27 -4.13 3.92
N LEU A 121 -9.12 -4.38 2.62
CA LEU A 121 -9.94 -3.74 1.60
C LEU A 121 -11.42 -4.15 1.66
N TYR A 122 -11.71 -5.38 2.09
CA TYR A 122 -13.08 -5.87 2.22
C TYR A 122 -13.80 -5.29 3.44
N GLU A 123 -13.13 -5.28 4.60
CA GLU A 123 -13.70 -4.84 5.88
C GLU A 123 -13.69 -3.31 6.04
N THR A 124 -12.78 -2.59 5.38
CA THR A 124 -12.67 -1.14 5.52
C THR A 124 -13.82 -0.43 4.82
N ASP A 125 -14.59 0.31 5.60
CA ASP A 125 -15.54 1.29 5.11
C ASP A 125 -14.82 2.63 4.93
N PHE A 126 -14.63 3.04 3.68
CA PHE A 126 -13.85 4.21 3.30
C PHE A 126 -14.55 5.55 3.61
N GLU A 127 -15.85 5.52 3.93
CA GLU A 127 -16.59 6.71 4.37
C GLU A 127 -16.51 6.89 5.90
N SER A 128 -16.07 5.87 6.64
CA SER A 128 -16.02 5.88 8.10
C SER A 128 -14.59 6.01 8.62
N ARG A 129 -14.26 7.19 9.15
CA ARG A 129 -12.96 7.47 9.82
C ARG A 129 -12.51 6.36 10.79
N PRO A 130 -13.37 5.89 11.73
CA PRO A 130 -13.00 4.81 12.65
C PRO A 130 -12.70 3.48 11.95
N SER A 131 -13.36 3.18 10.83
CA SER A 131 -13.15 1.96 10.05
C SER A 131 -11.81 1.98 9.33
N CYS A 132 -11.43 3.13 8.73
CA CYS A 132 -10.11 3.33 8.13
C CYS A 132 -8.97 3.21 9.15
N TRP A 133 -9.15 3.74 10.37
CA TRP A 133 -8.17 3.57 11.44
C TRP A 133 -8.00 2.09 11.84
N LYS A 134 -9.12 1.35 11.98
CA LYS A 134 -9.09 -0.09 12.27
C LYS A 134 -8.39 -0.89 11.17
N GLY A 135 -8.66 -0.58 9.91
CA GLY A 135 -7.97 -1.19 8.77
C GLY A 135 -6.45 -0.92 8.76
N PHE A 136 -6.02 0.23 9.29
CA PHE A 136 -4.62 0.64 9.35
C PHE A 136 -3.84 -0.01 10.51
N VAL A 137 -4.37 0.03 11.73
CA VAL A 137 -3.68 -0.52 12.92
C VAL A 137 -3.69 -2.06 12.94
N GLY A 138 -4.69 -2.67 12.30
CA GLY A 138 -4.89 -4.11 12.34
C GLY A 138 -5.44 -4.59 13.69
N TYR A 139 -5.97 -5.81 13.70
CA TYR A 139 -6.74 -6.40 14.81
C TYR A 139 -5.98 -6.58 16.14
N VAL A 140 -4.68 -6.28 16.22
CA VAL A 140 -3.87 -6.46 17.45
C VAL A 140 -4.39 -5.58 18.60
N GLU A 141 -4.85 -4.36 18.30
CA GLU A 141 -5.45 -3.44 19.28
C GLU A 141 -6.89 -3.84 19.67
N GLN A 142 -7.55 -4.67 18.85
CA GLN A 142 -8.96 -5.02 19.05
C GLN A 142 -9.16 -6.03 20.18
N ARG A 143 -8.10 -6.76 20.56
CA ARG A 143 -8.15 -7.73 21.66
C ARG A 143 -8.01 -7.07 23.03
N SER A 144 -7.39 -5.89 23.13
CA SER A 144 -7.28 -5.13 24.38
C SER A 144 -8.60 -4.48 24.79
N ASP A 145 -9.37 -3.95 23.85
CA ASP A 145 -10.67 -3.30 24.13
C ASP A 145 -11.77 -4.30 24.56
N ILE A 146 -11.65 -5.57 24.18
CA ILE A 146 -12.61 -6.63 24.56
C ILE A 146 -12.30 -7.19 25.96
N THR A 147 -11.09 -6.99 26.47
CA THR A 147 -10.68 -7.43 27.82
C THR A 147 -10.82 -6.36 28.91
N SER A 148 -11.24 -5.15 28.54
CA SER A 148 -11.40 -4.01 29.46
C SER A 148 -12.86 -3.69 29.79
N ASN A 149 -13.77 -4.66 29.69
CA ASN A 149 -15.17 -4.52 30.10
C ASN A 149 -15.57 -5.64 31.06
#